data_AF-A0A8J8D282-F1
#
_entry.id   AF-A0A8J8D282-F1
#
_cell.length_a   1.000
_cell.length_b   1.000
_cell.length_c   1.000
_cell.angle_alpha   90.00
_cell.angle_beta   90.00
_cell.angle_gamma   90.00
#
_symmetry.space_group_name_H-M   'P 1'
#
loop_
_entity.id
_entity.type
_entity.pdbx_description
1 polymer ?
#
loop_
_entity_poly.entity_id
_entity_poly.type
_entity_poly.pdbx_seq_one_letter_code
_entity_poly.pdbx_strand_id
1 'polypeptide(L)' 'MRTLGIIFVFLGLVLLLKQFNPAFIAWLQPYAGAIKGAFWGVTLVAFGLYMLTKRTARRVVLVLYLIYLLLYLVV' A
#
# COMPACT_ATOMS: atom_id res chain seq x y z
N MET A 1 4.00 -12.26 14.86
CA MET A 1 2.76 -12.94 14.43
C MET A 1 1.53 -12.03 14.55
N ARG A 2 1.27 -11.38 15.70
CA ARG A 2 0.16 -10.41 15.85
C ARG A 2 0.12 -9.28 14.80
N THR A 3 1.26 -8.69 14.47
CA THR A 3 1.34 -7.56 13.51
C THR A 3 0.94 -7.96 12.09
N LEU A 4 1.31 -9.17 11.65
CA LEU A 4 0.88 -9.70 10.36
C LEU A 4 -0.62 -9.95 10.33
N GLY A 5 -1.19 -10.48 11.42
CA GLY A 5 -2.63 -10.66 11.56
C GLY A 5 -3.41 -9.35 11.43
N ILE A 6 -2.92 -8.27 12.07
CA ILE A 6 -3.52 -6.93 11.94
C ILE A 6 -3.46 -6.43 10.49
N ILE A 7 -2.32 -6.63 9.81
CA ILE A 7 -2.17 -6.25 8.39
C ILE A 7 -3.18 -7.01 7.52
N PHE A 8 -3.37 -8.31 7.72
CA PHE A 8 -4.33 -9.11 6.96
C PHE A 8 -5.78 -8.72 7.24
N VAL A 9 -6.14 -8.48 8.50
CA VAL A 9 -7.48 -7.99 8.87
C VAL A 9 -7.74 -6.64 8.23
N PHE A 10 -6.77 -5.72 8.26
CA PHE A 10 -6.88 -4.41 7.64
C PHE A 10 -7.00 -4.50 6.11
N LEU A 11 -6.17 -5.32 5.45
CA LEU A 11 -6.25 -5.61 4.02
C LEU A 11 -7.62 -6.18 3.62
N GLY A 12 -8.13 -7.13 4.39
CA GLY A 12 -9.45 -7.72 4.17
C GLY A 12 -10.58 -6.69 4.29
N LEU A 13 -10.52 -5.82 5.31
CA LEU A 13 -11.51 -4.78 5.53
C LEU A 13 -11.52 -3.75 4.39
N VAL A 14 -10.34 -3.39 3.90
CA VAL A 14 -10.16 -2.49 2.74
C VAL A 14 -10.70 -3.11 1.44
N LEU A 15 -10.47 -4.40 1.21
CA LEU A 15 -11.03 -5.13 0.08
C LEU A 15 -12.56 -5.22 0.15
N LEU A 16 -13.11 -5.47 1.33
CA LEU A 16 -14.56 -5.48 1.54
C LEU A 16 -15.15 -4.08 1.31
N LEU A 17 -14.52 -3.02 1.82
CA LEU A 17 -14.95 -1.63 1.56
C LEU A 17 -15.01 -1.31 0.06
N LYS A 18 -14.02 -1.77 -0.72
CA LYS A 18 -14.03 -1.64 -2.18
C LYS A 18 -15.24 -2.34 -2.82
N GLN A 19 -15.62 -3.50 -2.29
CA GLN A 19 -16.73 -4.28 -2.83
C GLN A 19 -18.11 -3.72 -2.43
N PHE A 20 -18.26 -3.19 -1.22
CA PHE A 20 -19.53 -2.67 -0.71
C PHE A 20 -19.80 -1.21 -1.07
N ASN A 21 -18.78 -0.39 -1.31
CA ASN A 21 -18.96 1.02 -1.67
C ASN A 21 -17.97 1.51 -2.75
N PRO A 22 -18.23 1.22 -4.03
CA PRO A 22 -17.37 1.64 -5.14
C PRO A 22 -17.28 3.17 -5.28
N ALA A 23 -18.27 3.93 -4.78
CA ALA A 23 -18.25 5.39 -4.80
C ALA A 23 -17.13 5.98 -3.94
N PHE A 24 -16.69 5.24 -2.90
CA PHE A 24 -15.57 5.65 -2.04
C PHE A 24 -14.22 5.64 -2.77
N ILE A 25 -14.10 4.90 -3.88
CA ILE A 25 -12.86 4.76 -4.67
C ILE A 25 -12.97 5.46 -6.03
N ALA A 26 -14.17 5.92 -6.42
CA ALA A 26 -14.40 6.61 -7.69
C ALA A 26 -13.48 7.83 -7.90
N TRP A 27 -13.08 8.52 -6.82
CA TRP A 27 -12.13 9.64 -6.89
C TRP A 27 -10.67 9.21 -7.12
N LEU A 28 -10.31 7.96 -6.80
CA LEU A 28 -9.00 7.37 -7.06
C LEU A 28 -8.89 6.76 -8.46
N GLN A 29 -10.03 6.45 -9.09
CA GLN A 29 -10.10 5.82 -10.40
C GLN A 29 -9.27 6.52 -11.50
N PRO A 30 -9.24 7.86 -11.63
CA PRO A 30 -8.41 8.52 -12.65
C PRO A 30 -6.90 8.36 -12.41
N TYR A 31 -6.47 8.09 -11.16
CA TYR A 31 -5.07 7.88 -10.81
C TYR A 31 -4.65 6.40 -10.92
N ALA A 32 -5.58 5.50 -11.26
CA ALA A 32 -5.33 4.06 -11.34
C ALA A 32 -4.18 3.67 -12.25
N GLY A 33 -4.17 4.23 -13.46
CA GLY A 33 -3.10 3.96 -14.42
C GLY A 33 -1.74 4.39 -13.90
N ALA A 34 -1.66 5.56 -13.26
CA ALA A 34 -0.41 6.09 -12.72
C ALA A 34 0.10 5.25 -11.53
N ILE A 35 -0.78 4.86 -10.60
CA ILE A 35 -0.41 4.05 -9.43
C ILE A 35 0.05 2.65 -9.87
N LYS A 36 -0.64 2.03 -10.83
CA LYS A 36 -0.25 0.69 -11.32
C LYS A 36 1.04 0.75 -12.14
N GLY A 37 1.20 1.77 -12.99
CA GLY A 37 2.41 1.96 -13.80
C GLY A 37 3.65 2.26 -12.95
N ALA A 38 3.50 3.02 -11.86
CA ALA A 38 4.60 3.37 -10.97
C ALA A 38 5.03 2.24 -10.01
N PHE A 39 4.31 1.10 -9.99
CA PHE A 39 4.51 0.01 -9.01
C PHE A 39 5.97 -0.42 -8.88
N TRP A 40 6.64 -0.69 -10.01
CA TRP A 40 8.04 -1.13 -10.01
C TRP A 40 9.00 -0.03 -9.55
N GLY A 41 8.74 1.22 -9.95
CA GLY A 41 9.55 2.37 -9.53
C GLY A 41 9.46 2.60 -8.01
N VAL A 42 8.23 2.60 -7.47
CA VAL A 42 8.00 2.78 -6.03
C VAL A 42 8.57 1.61 -5.24
N THR A 43 8.46 0.38 -5.76
CA THR A 43 9.04 -0.81 -5.12
C THR A 43 10.57 -0.74 -5.06
N LEU A 44 11.24 -0.34 -6.15
CA LEU A 44 12.70 -0.16 -6.17
C LEU A 44 13.15 0.95 -5.22
N VAL A 45 12.44 2.08 -5.19
CA VAL A 45 12.74 3.19 -4.27
C VAL A 45 12.56 2.76 -2.82
N ALA A 46 11.44 2.10 -2.49
CA ALA A 46 11.17 1.59 -1.15
C ALA A 46 12.22 0.54 -0.73
N PHE A 47 12.62 -0.34 -1.65
CA PHE A 47 13.66 -1.34 -1.39
C PHE A 47 15.04 -0.70 -1.16
N GLY A 48 15.44 0.26 -2.00
CA GLY A 48 16.68 1.03 -1.82
C GLY A 48 16.70 1.77 -0.48
N LEU A 49 15.61 2.47 -0.15
CA LEU A 49 15.45 3.14 1.14
C LEU A 49 15.51 2.16 2.32
N TYR A 50 14.89 0.99 2.20
CA TYR A 50 14.90 -0.05 3.22
C TYR A 50 16.32 -0.57 3.50
N MET A 51 17.14 -0.73 2.45
CA MET A 51 18.54 -1.15 2.57
C MET A 51 19.40 -0.06 3.22
N LEU A 52 19.18 1.20 2.86
CA LEU A 52 19.99 2.34 3.33
C LEU A 52 19.61 2.84 4.74
N THR A 53 18.40 2.57 5.23
CA THR A 53 17.91 3.10 6.52
C THR A 53 18.28 2.24 7.73
N LYS A 54 18.59 2.93 8.84
CA LYS A 54 18.76 2.33 10.18
C LYS A 54 17.42 1.76 10.71
N ARG A 55 17.50 0.86 11.70
CA ARG A 55 16.37 0.05 12.25
C ARG A 55 15.07 0.84 12.48
N THR A 56 15.15 2.08 12.96
CA THR A 56 13.98 2.92 13.27
C THR A 56 13.30 3.47 12.00
N ALA A 57 14.08 3.97 11.05
CA ALA A 57 13.57 4.53 9.79
C ALA A 57 13.09 3.44 8.82
N ARG A 58 13.66 2.24 8.92
CA ARG A 58 13.22 1.06 8.16
C ARG A 58 11.74 0.73 8.38
N ARG A 59 11.23 0.93 9.60
CA ARG A 59 9.82 0.71 9.93
C ARG A 59 8.93 1.74 9.22
N VAL A 60 9.38 2.99 9.11
CA VAL A 60 8.66 4.05 8.38
C VAL A 60 8.57 3.72 6.89
N VAL A 61 9.69 3.29 6.29
CA VAL A 61 9.72 2.86 4.88
C VAL A 61 8.75 1.71 4.63
N LEU A 62 8.73 0.70 5.51
CA LEU A 62 7.78 -0.41 5.42
C LEU A 62 6.32 0.05 5.54
N VAL A 63 6.02 0.96 6.47
CA VAL A 63 4.66 1.48 6.65
C VAL A 63 4.22 2.26 5.41
N LEU A 64 5.07 3.16 4.88
CA LEU A 64 4.79 3.90 3.65
C LEU A 64 4.59 2.96 2.45
N TYR A 65 5.43 1.93 2.33
CA TYR A 65 5.29 0.93 1.28
C TYR A 65 3.99 0.11 1.44
N LEU A 66 3.60 -0.23 2.67
CA LEU A 66 2.34 -0.93 2.94
C LEU A 66 1.12 -0.09 2.53
N ILE A 67 1.14 1.21 2.82
CA ILE A 67 0.10 2.16 2.40
C ILE A 67 0.03 2.23 0.87
N TYR A 68 1.16 2.28 0.18
CA TYR A 68 1.20 2.24 -1.27
C TYR A 68 0.63 0.94 -1.84
N LEU A 69 0.96 -0.19 -1.21
CA LEU A 69 0.45 -1.51 -1.60
C LEU A 69 -1.07 -1.61 -1.43
N LEU A 70 -1.60 -0.99 -0.37
CA LEU A 70 -3.04 -0.85 -0.18
C LEU A 70 -3.67 -0.03 -1.30
N LEU A 71 -3.10 1.13 -1.65
CA LEU A 71 -3.59 1.94 -2.78
C LEU A 71 -3.55 1.14 -4.08
N TYR A 72 -2.48 0.39 -4.34
CA TYR A 72 -2.36 -0.47 -5.52
C TYR A 72 -3.43 -1.56 -5.60
N LEU A 73 -3.83 -2.14 -4.46
CA LEU A 73 -4.87 -3.18 -4.38
C LEU A 73 -6.29 -2.61 -4.52
N VAL A 74 -6.49 -1.42 -3.94
CA VAL A 74 -7.78 -0.72 -3.93
C VAL A 74 -8.11 -0.15 -5.30
N VAL A 75 -7.10 0.28 -6.05
CA VAL A 75 -7.25 0.90 -7.36
C VAL A 75 -7.12 -0.10 -8.51
#